data_AF-A0A2V9QM45-F1
#
_entry.id   AF-A0A2V9QM45-F1
#
_cell.length_a   1.000
_cell.length_b   1.000
_cell.length_c   1.000
_cell.angle_alpha   90.00
_cell.angle_beta   90.00
_cell.angle_gamma   90.00
#
_symmetry.space_group_name_H-M   'P 1'
#
loop_
_entity.id
_entity.type
_entity.pdbx_description
1 polymer ?
#
loop_
_entity_poly.entity_id
_entity_poly.type
_entity_poly.pdbx_seq_one_letter_code
_entity_poly.pdbx_strand_id
1 'polypeptide(L)'
;MSASLTLGTVFIEARTVARPGAAVPGQPTGFLPHHGKLASNGMLYISYSNGAGPYDGSSGDVWKFDTSNGTWTRISPVPSTDTANDYFGYGGLSVDARNPNVLVVAALNSWWPDTIIFRSLDAGSTWDRIWNFGSWPTITTNYTLSYASVAPWLTFGDTPSPCTSSQNLNALCPQPTPKLGWMVGSLEIDPFNSNRILYGTGATLFGTNNLTAWDTGGQSQISVNAIGVEETSVQDLISPPVGAHLISAVADLGGFTHNNVSTPSVMHTNPVFTTTTSLDFAENLPTFVVRVGSGGANIAFSSDGGASWSPASNPPSGAASGTVAAAADGSCVLWSPTGQAVSFSTDSGSTWTASLGIPAGVPVRSDRVNPKKFYGFANGTFYVSTDGGVSFVASSASLPSVGSAYFKALPGQEGDIWLAASASGLWHSGDSGQSFKQVAAVASADNIGFGMPAPRQKYPALYSSAHVQGVAGIYRSDDGGVTWIRINDNKHQYGATTASITGDPRVYGRVYFTTNGRGIIYGDINTGP
;
A
#
# COMPACT_ATOMS: atom_id res chain seq x y z
N MET A 1 41.09 22.96 -6.33
CA MET A 1 39.93 23.85 -6.57
C MET A 1 38.68 23.10 -6.15
N SER A 2 38.15 23.42 -4.98
CA SER A 2 36.93 22.82 -4.42
C SER A 2 35.72 23.39 -5.14
N ALA A 3 35.04 22.58 -5.96
CA ALA A 3 33.74 22.96 -6.50
C ALA A 3 32.72 22.90 -5.35
N SER A 4 32.22 24.06 -4.95
CA SER A 4 31.02 24.17 -4.13
C SER A 4 29.86 23.63 -4.98
N LEU A 5 29.33 22.47 -4.60
CA LEU A 5 28.09 21.93 -5.16
C LEU A 5 26.94 22.79 -4.62
N THR A 6 26.49 23.75 -5.41
CA THR A 6 25.19 24.40 -5.22
C THR A 6 24.08 23.44 -5.67
N LEU A 7 23.10 23.20 -4.80
CA LEU A 7 21.88 22.43 -5.10
C LEU A 7 21.24 22.90 -6.44
N GLY A 8 20.87 21.95 -7.31
CA GLY A 8 20.09 22.23 -8.53
C GLY A 8 20.84 22.47 -9.84
N THR A 9 22.03 21.90 -10.04
CA THR A 9 22.78 22.08 -11.30
C THR A 9 22.31 21.09 -12.39
N VAL A 10 21.82 21.57 -13.54
CA VAL A 10 21.59 20.75 -14.74
C VAL A 10 22.90 20.61 -15.52
N PHE A 11 23.26 19.38 -15.87
CA PHE A 11 24.39 19.10 -16.76
C PHE A 11 23.83 18.69 -18.13
N ILE A 12 24.03 19.53 -19.16
CA ILE A 12 23.75 19.17 -20.56
C ILE A 12 25.09 19.01 -21.27
N GLU A 13 25.35 17.83 -21.84
CA GLU A 13 26.47 17.64 -22.76
C GLU A 13 26.06 18.13 -24.17
N ALA A 14 26.26 19.42 -24.43
CA ALA A 14 26.17 19.98 -25.78
C ALA A 14 27.58 20.31 -26.26
N ARG A 15 28.13 19.51 -27.19
CA ARG A 15 29.51 19.64 -27.71
C ARG A 15 29.85 20.99 -28.34
N THR A 16 28.87 21.87 -28.52
CA THR A 16 29.02 23.23 -29.06
C THR A 16 28.69 24.36 -28.07
N VAL A 17 28.12 24.06 -26.89
CA VAL A 17 27.60 25.10 -25.97
C VAL A 17 28.24 25.04 -24.56
N ALA A 18 28.76 23.89 -24.13
CA ALA A 18 29.51 23.76 -22.87
C ALA A 18 30.65 22.74 -23.01
N ARG A 19 31.73 22.91 -22.23
CA ARG A 19 32.79 21.89 -22.10
C ARG A 19 32.23 20.67 -21.36
N PRO A 20 32.66 19.43 -21.67
CA PRO A 20 32.28 18.26 -20.89
C PRO A 20 32.51 18.48 -19.39
N GLY A 21 31.47 18.24 -18.58
CA GLY A 21 31.51 18.44 -17.12
C GLY A 21 31.31 19.88 -16.63
N ALA A 22 31.01 20.84 -17.51
CA ALA A 22 30.67 22.21 -17.12
C ALA A 22 29.15 22.43 -17.00
N ALA A 23 28.75 23.33 -16.11
CA ALA A 23 27.39 23.85 -16.03
C ALA A 23 26.99 24.57 -17.33
N VAL A 24 25.72 24.46 -17.71
CA VAL A 24 25.19 25.15 -18.89
C VAL A 24 25.07 26.65 -18.58
N PRO A 25 25.70 27.54 -19.37
CA PRO A 25 25.62 28.97 -19.12
C PRO A 25 24.17 29.47 -19.10
N GLY A 26 23.86 30.33 -18.14
CA GLY A 26 22.54 30.97 -18.04
C GLY A 26 21.41 30.07 -17.55
N GLN A 27 21.69 28.82 -17.12
CA GLN A 27 20.66 27.94 -16.56
C GLN A 27 19.95 28.58 -15.35
N PRO A 28 18.65 28.30 -15.16
CA PRO A 28 17.96 28.72 -13.95
C PRO A 28 18.57 28.06 -12.70
N THR A 29 18.49 28.76 -11.58
CA THR A 29 18.98 28.30 -10.27
C THR A 29 17.87 28.37 -9.22
N GLY A 30 18.01 27.63 -8.12
CA GLY A 30 17.09 27.70 -6.98
C GLY A 30 16.05 26.57 -6.93
N PHE A 31 16.01 25.70 -7.95
CA PHE A 31 15.11 24.56 -8.02
C PHE A 31 15.85 23.30 -8.49
N LEU A 32 15.26 22.13 -8.24
CA LEU A 32 15.74 20.82 -8.70
C LEU A 32 15.07 20.44 -10.03
N PRO A 33 15.81 20.05 -11.06
CA PRO A 33 15.24 19.55 -12.30
C PRO A 33 14.63 18.15 -12.08
N HIS A 34 13.32 18.01 -12.33
CA HIS A 34 12.63 16.72 -12.21
C HIS A 34 12.73 15.90 -13.50
N HIS A 35 12.52 16.55 -14.65
CA HIS A 35 12.65 15.93 -15.97
C HIS A 35 13.34 16.84 -16.96
N GLY A 36 14.12 16.26 -17.87
CA GLY A 36 14.64 16.92 -19.07
C GLY A 36 14.23 16.14 -20.32
N LYS A 37 13.55 16.79 -21.27
CA LYS A 37 13.07 16.18 -22.52
C LYS A 37 13.60 16.95 -23.72
N LEU A 38 14.51 16.33 -24.48
CA LEU A 38 15.04 16.89 -25.73
C LEU A 38 14.10 16.56 -26.88
N ALA A 39 13.54 17.59 -27.50
CA ALA A 39 12.62 17.48 -28.62
C ALA A 39 13.36 17.45 -29.97
N SER A 40 12.66 16.98 -31.02
CA SER A 40 13.22 16.84 -32.38
C SER A 40 13.62 18.17 -33.04
N ASN A 41 13.11 19.30 -32.54
CA ASN A 41 13.49 20.65 -32.97
C ASN A 41 14.73 21.21 -32.24
N GLY A 42 15.40 20.42 -31.39
CA GLY A 42 16.59 20.84 -30.64
C GLY A 42 16.29 21.64 -29.37
N MET A 43 15.02 21.74 -28.95
CA MET A 43 14.65 22.34 -27.68
C MET A 43 14.74 21.30 -26.56
N LEU A 44 15.46 21.63 -25.49
CA LEU A 44 15.41 20.87 -24.24
C LEU A 44 14.41 21.54 -23.29
N TYR A 45 13.34 20.84 -22.98
CA TYR A 45 12.35 21.26 -21.99
C TYR A 45 12.69 20.66 -20.63
N ILE A 46 12.56 21.44 -19.56
CA ILE A 46 12.91 21.01 -18.19
C ILE A 46 11.85 21.48 -17.21
N SER A 47 11.32 20.56 -16.40
CA SER A 47 10.44 20.86 -15.26
C SER A 47 11.25 20.94 -13.98
N TYR A 48 10.92 21.91 -13.12
CA TYR A 48 11.61 22.16 -11.87
C TYR A 48 10.66 22.23 -10.69
N SER A 49 11.14 21.82 -9.51
CA SER A 49 10.47 21.96 -8.23
C SER A 49 11.49 22.31 -7.14
N ASN A 50 11.07 22.99 -6.07
CA ASN A 50 11.89 23.23 -4.88
C ASN A 50 11.95 22.01 -3.95
N GLY A 51 11.12 20.99 -4.19
CA GLY A 51 11.16 19.68 -3.53
C GLY A 51 11.73 18.60 -4.45
N ALA A 52 12.29 17.55 -3.86
CA ALA A 52 12.76 16.39 -4.64
C ALA A 52 11.61 15.47 -5.09
N GLY A 53 10.39 15.68 -4.56
CA GLY A 53 9.28 14.77 -4.71
C GLY A 53 9.43 13.49 -3.87
N PRO A 54 8.48 12.56 -3.95
CA PRO A 54 7.22 12.69 -4.70
C PRO A 54 6.12 13.39 -3.89
N TYR A 55 6.30 13.65 -2.58
CA TYR A 55 5.25 14.17 -1.69
C TYR A 55 5.24 15.70 -1.51
N ASP A 56 6.37 16.35 -1.78
CA ASP A 56 6.60 17.78 -1.56
C ASP A 56 6.62 18.56 -2.88
N GLY A 57 7.12 19.80 -2.82
CA GLY A 57 7.14 20.75 -3.94
C GLY A 57 6.06 21.80 -3.78
N SER A 58 6.48 23.03 -3.46
CA SER A 58 5.63 24.19 -3.21
C SER A 58 5.91 25.39 -4.11
N SER A 59 6.92 25.29 -4.97
CA SER A 59 7.23 26.29 -6.00
C SER A 59 8.10 25.67 -7.08
N GLY A 60 7.97 26.15 -8.32
CA GLY A 60 8.78 25.65 -9.42
C GLY A 60 8.62 26.44 -10.71
N ASP A 61 9.32 25.99 -11.75
CA ASP A 61 9.22 26.58 -13.08
C ASP A 61 9.33 25.51 -14.16
N VAL A 62 8.89 25.85 -15.37
CA VAL A 62 9.19 25.10 -16.58
C VAL A 62 10.04 26.00 -17.48
N TRP A 63 11.14 25.46 -18.00
CA TRP A 63 12.03 26.18 -18.90
C TRP A 63 12.24 25.40 -20.19
N LYS A 64 12.52 26.13 -21.28
CA LYS A 64 13.12 25.57 -22.48
C LYS A 64 14.50 26.15 -22.73
N PHE A 65 15.38 25.32 -23.25
CA PHE A 65 16.73 25.66 -23.67
C PHE A 65 16.91 25.32 -25.14
N ASP A 66 17.24 26.33 -25.95
CA ASP A 66 17.57 26.16 -27.35
C ASP A 66 19.03 25.70 -27.49
N THR A 67 19.23 24.43 -27.84
CA THR A 67 20.57 23.84 -27.96
C THR A 67 21.39 24.39 -29.13
N SER A 68 20.76 25.11 -30.07
CA SER A 68 21.45 25.68 -31.23
C SER A 68 22.18 26.99 -30.92
N ASN A 69 21.66 27.77 -29.98
CA ASN A 69 22.17 29.11 -29.66
C ASN A 69 22.38 29.38 -28.17
N GLY A 70 22.00 28.47 -27.28
CA GLY A 70 22.20 28.59 -25.85
C GLY A 70 21.16 29.45 -25.11
N THR A 71 20.03 29.77 -25.74
CA THR A 71 19.01 30.64 -25.14
C THR A 71 18.12 29.86 -24.17
N TRP A 72 17.97 30.39 -22.96
CA TRP A 72 16.97 29.94 -21.99
C TRP A 72 15.71 30.79 -22.06
N THR A 73 14.54 30.16 -21.99
CA THR A 73 13.24 30.85 -21.91
C THR A 73 12.37 30.19 -20.86
N ARG A 74 11.88 30.98 -19.90
CA ARG A 74 10.89 30.52 -18.93
C ARG A 74 9.55 30.38 -19.63
N ILE A 75 8.93 29.21 -19.48
CA ILE A 75 7.66 28.83 -20.11
C ILE A 75 6.69 28.25 -19.08
N SER A 76 6.84 28.62 -17.80
CA SER A 76 6.01 28.11 -16.71
C SER A 76 4.52 28.46 -16.93
N PRO A 77 3.59 27.49 -16.82
CA PRO A 77 2.16 27.79 -16.80
C PRO A 77 1.76 28.79 -15.71
N VAL A 78 2.32 28.61 -14.51
CA VAL A 78 2.32 29.56 -13.39
C VAL A 78 3.78 29.73 -12.97
N PRO A 79 4.42 30.89 -13.21
CA PRO A 79 5.83 31.07 -12.91
C PRO A 79 6.07 31.26 -11.42
N SER A 80 7.23 30.84 -10.91
CA SER A 80 7.63 31.00 -9.50
C SER A 80 7.65 32.44 -8.99
N THR A 81 7.72 33.40 -9.90
CA THR A 81 7.63 34.84 -9.60
C THR A 81 6.21 35.30 -9.27
N ASP A 82 5.19 34.53 -9.65
CA ASP A 82 3.80 34.76 -9.23
C ASP A 82 3.56 34.06 -7.89
N THR A 83 4.17 34.57 -6.83
CA THR A 83 4.13 34.00 -5.48
C THR A 83 2.73 33.92 -4.87
N ALA A 84 1.73 34.55 -5.49
CA ALA A 84 0.35 34.48 -5.05
C ALA A 84 -0.35 33.20 -5.54
N ASN A 85 0.08 32.66 -6.69
CA ASN A 85 -0.57 31.54 -7.37
C ASN A 85 0.34 30.31 -7.54
N ASP A 86 1.66 30.47 -7.44
CA ASP A 86 2.61 29.36 -7.44
C ASP A 86 2.69 28.73 -6.04
N TYR A 87 2.04 27.58 -5.88
CA TYR A 87 2.04 26.80 -4.64
C TYR A 87 2.45 25.34 -4.86
N PHE A 88 3.05 25.02 -6.02
CA PHE A 88 3.48 23.68 -6.40
C PHE A 88 4.75 23.74 -7.26
N GLY A 89 5.54 22.67 -7.26
CA GLY A 89 6.57 22.48 -8.29
C GLY A 89 5.99 21.87 -9.57
N TYR A 90 6.85 21.62 -10.56
CA TYR A 90 6.50 20.86 -11.76
C TYR A 90 7.22 19.51 -11.77
N GLY A 91 6.44 18.43 -11.90
CA GLY A 91 6.91 17.04 -11.95
C GLY A 91 6.92 16.53 -13.38
N GLY A 92 6.00 15.59 -13.67
CA GLY A 92 5.91 14.93 -14.97
C GLY A 92 5.87 15.93 -16.13
N LEU A 93 6.70 15.69 -17.14
CA LEU A 93 6.85 16.51 -18.35
C LEU A 93 6.93 15.57 -19.55
N SER A 94 6.16 15.83 -20.61
CA SER A 94 6.29 15.11 -21.87
C SER A 94 6.20 16.05 -23.06
N VAL A 95 6.84 15.65 -24.15
CA VAL A 95 6.83 16.33 -25.44
C VAL A 95 6.26 15.34 -26.46
N ASP A 96 5.32 15.78 -27.29
CA ASP A 96 4.84 14.93 -28.38
C ASP A 96 5.94 14.76 -29.43
N ALA A 97 6.41 13.52 -29.63
CA ALA A 97 7.47 13.22 -30.59
C ALA A 97 7.07 13.53 -32.04
N ARG A 98 5.77 13.60 -32.35
CA ARG A 98 5.23 13.92 -33.68
C ARG A 98 5.06 15.41 -33.91
N ASN A 99 4.99 16.19 -32.84
CA ASN A 99 4.92 17.63 -32.89
C ASN A 99 5.69 18.24 -31.70
N PRO A 100 6.95 18.65 -31.88
CA PRO A 100 7.81 19.10 -30.77
C PRO A 100 7.39 20.45 -30.15
N ASN A 101 6.30 21.06 -30.65
CA ASN A 101 5.66 22.22 -30.06
C ASN A 101 4.55 21.83 -29.07
N VAL A 102 4.14 20.57 -29.02
CA VAL A 102 3.10 20.09 -28.11
C VAL A 102 3.75 19.54 -26.85
N LEU A 103 3.36 20.12 -25.71
CA LEU A 103 3.89 19.79 -24.38
C LEU A 103 2.76 19.48 -23.41
N VAL A 104 3.07 18.63 -22.45
CA VAL A 104 2.24 18.42 -21.26
C VAL A 104 3.12 18.44 -20.02
N VAL A 105 2.64 19.05 -18.93
CA VAL A 105 3.35 19.09 -17.65
C VAL A 105 2.36 19.03 -16.49
N ALA A 106 2.73 18.42 -15.36
CA ALA A 106 1.87 18.34 -14.18
C ALA A 106 2.46 19.05 -12.96
N ALA A 107 1.57 19.56 -12.12
CA ALA A 107 1.90 20.09 -10.80
C ALA A 107 2.34 18.95 -9.84
N LEU A 108 3.44 19.18 -9.12
CA LEU A 108 4.04 18.30 -8.10
C LEU A 108 4.41 19.12 -6.85
N ASN A 109 3.57 19.21 -5.82
CA ASN A 109 2.21 18.67 -5.74
C ASN A 109 1.16 19.76 -5.51
N SER A 110 0.13 19.76 -6.35
CA SER A 110 -1.13 20.40 -6.02
C SER A 110 -2.01 19.40 -5.28
N TRP A 111 -1.91 19.38 -3.94
CA TRP A 111 -2.71 18.47 -3.10
C TRP A 111 -4.19 18.84 -3.07
N TRP A 112 -4.52 20.14 -3.21
CA TRP A 112 -5.88 20.65 -3.16
C TRP A 112 -6.12 21.70 -4.26
N PRO A 113 -7.31 21.73 -4.89
CA PRO A 113 -8.38 20.74 -4.75
C PRO A 113 -8.03 19.42 -5.45
N ASP A 114 -7.12 19.44 -6.42
CA ASP A 114 -6.64 18.28 -7.15
C ASP A 114 -5.30 18.60 -7.84
N THR A 115 -4.63 17.58 -8.41
CA THR A 115 -3.52 17.81 -9.33
C THR A 115 -3.96 18.59 -10.56
N ILE A 116 -3.02 19.30 -11.19
CA ILE A 116 -3.26 20.07 -12.41
C ILE A 116 -2.34 19.53 -13.49
N ILE A 117 -2.93 19.14 -14.61
CA ILE A 117 -2.21 18.85 -15.85
C ILE A 117 -2.38 20.06 -16.77
N PHE A 118 -1.27 20.53 -17.32
CA PHE A 118 -1.19 21.64 -18.26
C PHE A 118 -0.82 21.11 -19.65
N ARG A 119 -1.36 21.73 -20.69
CA ARG A 119 -1.08 21.39 -22.09
C ARG A 119 -0.78 22.64 -22.90
N SER A 120 0.27 22.59 -23.72
CA SER A 120 0.67 23.65 -24.64
C SER A 120 0.74 23.09 -26.06
N LEU A 121 0.37 23.91 -27.05
CA LEU A 121 0.45 23.58 -28.48
C LEU A 121 1.48 24.44 -29.24
N ASP A 122 2.18 25.33 -28.53
CA ASP A 122 3.03 26.39 -29.09
C ASP A 122 4.38 26.51 -28.36
N ALA A 123 4.95 25.36 -28.00
CA ALA A 123 6.25 25.22 -27.34
C ALA A 123 6.34 25.99 -26.00
N GLY A 124 5.24 25.97 -25.24
CA GLY A 124 5.13 26.56 -23.91
C GLY A 124 4.89 28.07 -23.90
N SER A 125 4.50 28.67 -25.03
CA SER A 125 4.19 30.10 -25.08
C SER A 125 2.84 30.39 -24.44
N THR A 126 1.87 29.49 -24.60
CA THR A 126 0.58 29.47 -23.92
C THR A 126 0.28 28.08 -23.38
N TRP A 127 -0.56 28.03 -22.33
CA TRP A 127 -0.95 26.80 -21.65
C TRP A 127 -2.45 26.80 -21.37
N ASP A 128 -3.08 25.65 -21.57
CA ASP A 128 -4.42 25.36 -21.07
C ASP A 128 -4.34 24.36 -19.90
N ARG A 129 -5.34 24.41 -19.02
CA ARG A 129 -5.43 23.58 -17.81
C ARG A 129 -6.48 22.51 -18.00
N ILE A 130 -6.24 21.32 -17.45
CA ILE A 130 -7.20 20.22 -17.58
C ILE A 130 -8.50 20.45 -16.79
N TRP A 131 -8.48 21.38 -15.83
CA TRP A 131 -9.67 21.90 -15.16
C TRP A 131 -9.46 23.35 -14.71
N ASN A 132 -10.57 24.06 -14.52
CA ASN A 132 -10.61 25.43 -14.00
C ASN A 132 -11.71 25.57 -12.94
N PHE A 133 -11.57 26.55 -12.04
CA PHE A 133 -12.70 26.96 -11.21
C PHE A 133 -13.76 27.64 -12.08
N GLY A 134 -15.01 27.19 -11.95
CA GLY A 134 -16.18 27.89 -12.46
C GLY A 134 -16.66 28.93 -11.44
N SER A 135 -17.98 29.12 -11.34
CA SER A 135 -18.55 29.85 -10.20
C SER A 135 -18.29 29.07 -8.93
N TRP A 136 -17.50 29.63 -8.00
CA TRP A 136 -17.14 28.96 -6.75
C TRP A 136 -18.37 28.31 -6.08
N PRO A 137 -18.30 27.02 -5.71
CA PRO A 137 -17.15 26.10 -5.67
C PRO A 137 -17.01 25.18 -6.91
N THR A 138 -17.72 25.44 -8.01
CA THR A 138 -17.76 24.50 -9.15
C THR A 138 -16.40 24.38 -9.84
N ILE A 139 -16.12 23.20 -10.39
CA ILE A 139 -14.97 22.94 -11.28
C ILE A 139 -15.50 22.57 -12.65
N THR A 140 -14.94 23.19 -13.69
CA THR A 140 -15.15 22.80 -15.10
C THR A 140 -13.95 22.00 -15.57
N THR A 141 -14.18 20.89 -16.27
CA THR A 141 -13.14 19.94 -16.64
C THR A 141 -13.03 19.78 -18.17
N ASN A 142 -11.79 19.66 -18.66
CA ASN A 142 -11.45 19.20 -20.00
C ASN A 142 -11.26 17.67 -20.02
N TYR A 143 -11.87 16.96 -19.07
CA TYR A 143 -11.79 15.50 -18.96
C TYR A 143 -13.06 14.87 -18.38
N THR A 144 -13.24 13.59 -18.67
CA THR A 144 -14.08 12.66 -17.92
C THR A 144 -13.19 11.58 -17.28
N LEU A 145 -13.65 10.94 -16.21
CA LEU A 145 -12.86 9.93 -15.49
C LEU A 145 -13.66 8.64 -15.24
N SER A 146 -13.23 7.55 -15.87
CA SER A 146 -13.83 6.22 -15.76
C SER A 146 -13.00 5.29 -14.88
N TYR A 147 -13.57 4.84 -13.76
CA TYR A 147 -12.85 4.04 -12.74
C TYR A 147 -13.68 2.91 -12.14
N ALA A 148 -15.00 3.08 -12.00
CA ALA A 148 -15.84 2.24 -11.14
C ALA A 148 -15.85 0.74 -11.51
N SER A 149 -15.68 0.39 -12.79
CA SER A 149 -15.70 -1.00 -13.24
C SER A 149 -14.40 -1.77 -12.94
N VAL A 150 -13.30 -1.08 -12.67
CA VAL A 150 -11.96 -1.68 -12.56
C VAL A 150 -11.28 -1.39 -11.23
N ALA A 151 -11.49 -0.19 -10.67
CA ALA A 151 -10.95 0.23 -9.38
C ALA A 151 -11.95 1.13 -8.64
N PRO A 152 -13.13 0.60 -8.25
CA PRO A 152 -14.15 1.38 -7.53
C PRO A 152 -13.64 1.93 -6.18
N TRP A 153 -12.60 1.33 -5.61
CA TRP A 153 -11.94 1.77 -4.39
C TRP A 153 -11.17 3.10 -4.50
N LEU A 154 -10.96 3.63 -5.72
CA LEU A 154 -10.29 4.93 -5.92
C LEU A 154 -11.07 6.13 -5.35
N THR A 155 -12.28 5.92 -4.82
CA THR A 155 -13.00 6.95 -4.05
C THR A 155 -12.48 7.09 -2.62
N PHE A 156 -11.61 6.20 -2.15
CA PHE A 156 -11.07 6.20 -0.79
C PHE A 156 -12.13 6.19 0.32
N GLY A 157 -13.29 5.58 0.03
CA GLY A 157 -14.42 5.49 0.96
C GLY A 157 -15.34 6.72 0.95
N ASP A 158 -14.99 7.77 0.21
CA ASP A 158 -15.85 8.93 0.02
C ASP A 158 -16.99 8.64 -0.96
N THR A 159 -18.11 9.34 -0.76
CA THR A 159 -19.24 9.30 -1.69
C THR A 159 -19.06 10.38 -2.75
N PRO A 160 -19.02 10.02 -4.05
CA PRO A 160 -18.98 11.00 -5.13
C PRO A 160 -20.17 11.96 -5.05
N SER A 161 -19.90 13.24 -4.78
CA SER A 161 -20.92 14.28 -4.70
C SER A 161 -20.44 15.55 -5.38
N PRO A 162 -21.09 16.02 -6.46
CA PRO A 162 -20.66 17.21 -7.16
C PRO A 162 -20.93 18.46 -6.33
N CYS A 163 -19.99 19.40 -6.35
CA CYS A 163 -20.16 20.71 -5.74
C CYS A 163 -21.01 21.59 -6.66
N THR A 164 -22.26 21.85 -6.27
CA THR A 164 -23.26 22.51 -7.14
C THR A 164 -23.50 23.97 -6.80
N SER A 165 -23.22 24.42 -5.57
CA SER A 165 -23.32 25.85 -5.20
C SER A 165 -22.56 26.18 -3.90
N SER A 166 -22.33 27.47 -3.66
CA SER A 166 -21.70 27.99 -2.45
C SER A 166 -22.60 27.96 -1.21
N GLN A 167 -23.90 27.64 -1.37
CA GLN A 167 -24.87 27.65 -0.28
C GLN A 167 -24.87 26.36 0.55
N ASN A 168 -24.32 25.25 0.04
CA ASN A 168 -24.25 23.96 0.72
C ASN A 168 -22.94 23.23 0.38
N LEU A 169 -21.81 23.77 0.87
CA LEU A 169 -20.50 23.12 0.72
C LEU A 169 -20.46 21.85 1.59
N ASN A 170 -20.26 20.69 0.96
CA ASN A 170 -19.82 19.51 1.71
C ASN A 170 -18.34 19.69 2.10
N ALA A 171 -17.86 18.88 3.06
CA ALA A 171 -16.48 18.99 3.56
C ALA A 171 -15.40 18.73 2.49
N LEU A 172 -15.74 18.08 1.37
CA LEU A 172 -14.82 17.80 0.29
C LEU A 172 -14.79 18.92 -0.75
N CYS A 173 -15.77 19.81 -0.82
CA CYS A 173 -15.82 20.81 -1.89
C CYS A 173 -14.59 21.74 -1.88
N PRO A 174 -13.95 21.98 -3.05
CA PRO A 174 -14.34 21.58 -4.40
C PRO A 174 -13.60 20.32 -4.93
N GLN A 175 -12.99 19.50 -4.07
CA GLN A 175 -12.26 18.29 -4.44
C GLN A 175 -13.19 17.27 -5.15
N PRO A 176 -12.81 16.76 -6.33
CA PRO A 176 -13.53 15.68 -7.00
C PRO A 176 -13.31 14.33 -6.31
N THR A 177 -14.25 13.41 -6.49
CA THR A 177 -14.14 12.02 -6.00
C THR A 177 -14.54 11.05 -7.13
N PRO A 178 -13.62 10.22 -7.64
CA PRO A 178 -12.19 10.19 -7.34
C PRO A 178 -11.46 11.43 -7.88
N LYS A 179 -10.26 11.66 -7.35
CA LYS A 179 -9.35 12.72 -7.82
C LYS A 179 -8.72 12.36 -9.17
N LEU A 180 -8.35 13.37 -9.94
CA LEU A 180 -7.51 13.24 -11.12
C LEU A 180 -6.14 12.66 -10.77
N GLY A 181 -5.61 12.99 -9.58
CA GLY A 181 -4.46 12.32 -9.00
C GLY A 181 -3.67 13.17 -8.01
N TRP A 182 -2.53 12.63 -7.59
CA TRP A 182 -1.51 13.26 -6.77
C TRP A 182 -0.18 12.54 -7.00
N MET A 183 0.94 13.15 -6.62
CA MET A 183 2.29 12.60 -6.87
C MET A 183 2.52 12.32 -8.36
N VAL A 184 2.03 13.20 -9.25
CA VAL A 184 2.19 13.06 -10.71
C VAL A 184 3.62 13.46 -11.12
N GLY A 185 4.56 12.62 -10.69
CA GLY A 185 5.98 12.76 -10.99
C GLY A 185 6.33 12.37 -12.42
N SER A 186 5.48 11.61 -13.12
CA SER A 186 5.68 11.21 -14.51
C SER A 186 4.37 11.15 -15.28
N LEU A 187 4.39 11.66 -16.51
CA LEU A 187 3.32 11.57 -17.50
C LEU A 187 3.94 11.54 -18.89
N GLU A 188 3.43 10.73 -19.81
CA GLU A 188 4.08 10.46 -21.09
C GLU A 188 3.08 10.40 -22.23
N ILE A 189 3.24 11.29 -23.22
CA ILE A 189 2.58 11.15 -24.53
C ILE A 189 3.28 10.01 -25.27
N ASP A 190 2.49 9.12 -25.85
CA ASP A 190 3.03 8.06 -26.70
C ASP A 190 3.73 8.66 -27.93
N PRO A 191 5.03 8.37 -28.15
CA PRO A 191 5.77 8.90 -29.29
C PRO A 191 5.21 8.42 -30.65
N PHE A 192 4.36 7.40 -30.65
CA PHE A 192 3.66 6.86 -31.81
C PHE A 192 2.16 7.11 -31.80
N ASN A 193 1.65 7.94 -30.89
CA ASN A 193 0.25 8.33 -30.91
C ASN A 193 0.01 9.58 -30.05
N SER A 194 -0.11 10.75 -30.68
CA SER A 194 -0.44 12.03 -30.02
C SER A 194 -1.75 12.02 -29.22
N ASN A 195 -2.64 11.05 -29.48
CA ASN A 195 -3.87 10.87 -28.71
C ASN A 195 -3.69 10.05 -27.43
N ARG A 196 -2.57 9.36 -27.24
CA ARG A 196 -2.36 8.47 -26.11
C ARG A 196 -1.42 9.09 -25.09
N ILE A 197 -1.85 9.13 -23.83
CA ILE A 197 -1.03 9.53 -22.69
C ILE A 197 -1.29 8.59 -21.51
N LEU A 198 -0.24 8.32 -20.73
CA LEU A 198 -0.33 7.67 -19.43
C LEU A 198 0.33 8.55 -18.38
N TYR A 199 -0.19 8.54 -17.16
CA TYR A 199 0.44 9.24 -16.03
C TYR A 199 0.24 8.46 -14.72
N GLY A 200 1.28 8.46 -13.90
CA GLY A 200 1.27 7.82 -12.59
C GLY A 200 0.71 8.73 -11.52
N THR A 201 0.05 8.14 -10.52
CA THR A 201 -0.32 8.78 -9.27
C THR A 201 0.23 7.98 -8.10
N GLY A 202 0.05 8.46 -6.87
CA GLY A 202 0.39 7.67 -5.68
C GLY A 202 -0.44 6.39 -5.48
N ALA A 203 -1.48 6.15 -6.29
CA ALA A 203 -2.37 4.98 -6.12
C ALA A 203 -2.68 4.21 -7.40
N THR A 204 -2.47 4.79 -8.58
CA THR A 204 -2.81 4.12 -9.85
C THR A 204 -2.07 4.72 -11.04
N LEU A 205 -2.23 4.08 -12.20
CA LEU A 205 -1.86 4.63 -13.50
C LEU A 205 -3.15 5.02 -14.22
N PHE A 206 -3.26 6.27 -14.62
CA PHE A 206 -4.34 6.76 -15.46
C PHE A 206 -3.84 6.98 -16.89
N GLY A 207 -4.77 7.06 -17.83
CA GLY A 207 -4.44 7.37 -19.21
C GLY A 207 -5.67 7.65 -20.06
N THR A 208 -5.43 8.16 -21.27
CA THR A 208 -6.47 8.37 -22.28
C THR A 208 -5.94 8.00 -23.66
N ASN A 209 -6.85 7.71 -24.60
CA ASN A 209 -6.55 7.44 -26.01
C ASN A 209 -7.19 8.49 -26.94
N ASN A 210 -7.67 9.63 -26.42
CA ASN A 210 -8.23 10.73 -27.20
C ASN A 210 -7.72 12.11 -26.72
N LEU A 211 -6.46 12.20 -26.30
CA LEU A 211 -5.87 13.42 -25.72
C LEU A 211 -6.10 14.68 -26.56
N THR A 212 -6.02 14.60 -27.89
CA THR A 212 -6.15 15.80 -28.75
C THR A 212 -7.59 16.31 -28.86
N ALA A 213 -8.58 15.62 -28.28
CA ALA A 213 -9.92 16.17 -28.13
C ALA A 213 -9.92 17.45 -27.29
N TRP A 214 -8.99 17.54 -26.33
CA TRP A 214 -8.76 18.75 -25.52
C TRP A 214 -8.44 19.97 -26.42
N ASP A 215 -7.65 19.77 -27.47
CA ASP A 215 -7.17 20.85 -28.35
C ASP A 215 -8.30 21.57 -29.10
N THR A 216 -9.46 20.92 -29.24
CA THR A 216 -10.65 21.43 -29.94
C THR A 216 -11.81 21.74 -28.99
N GLY A 217 -11.57 21.85 -27.69
CA GLY A 217 -12.59 22.13 -26.67
C GLY A 217 -13.44 20.93 -26.26
N GLY A 218 -13.04 19.72 -26.64
CA GLY A 218 -13.63 18.47 -26.15
C GLY A 218 -12.99 17.99 -24.85
N GLN A 219 -13.50 16.88 -24.30
CA GLN A 219 -12.97 16.29 -23.07
C GLN A 219 -12.11 15.05 -23.37
N SER A 220 -10.95 14.98 -22.72
CA SER A 220 -10.13 13.76 -22.65
C SER A 220 -10.85 12.69 -21.82
N GLN A 221 -11.01 11.49 -22.37
CA GLN A 221 -11.65 10.37 -21.69
C GLN A 221 -10.59 9.62 -20.90
N ILE A 222 -10.40 9.99 -19.64
CA ILE A 222 -9.40 9.38 -18.77
C ILE A 222 -9.99 8.12 -18.14
N SER A 223 -9.19 7.06 -18.09
CA SER A 223 -9.54 5.82 -17.39
C SER A 223 -8.34 5.22 -16.67
N VAL A 224 -8.61 4.30 -15.74
CA VAL A 224 -7.56 3.49 -15.11
C VAL A 224 -6.88 2.62 -16.16
N ASN A 225 -5.56 2.73 -16.25
CA ASN A 225 -4.69 1.99 -17.16
C ASN A 225 -3.71 1.08 -16.39
N ALA A 226 -4.06 0.71 -15.16
CA ALA A 226 -3.23 -0.11 -14.26
C ALA A 226 -3.65 -1.58 -14.18
N ILE A 227 -4.51 -2.09 -15.09
CA ILE A 227 -4.92 -3.50 -15.05
C ILE A 227 -3.69 -4.40 -15.23
N GLY A 228 -3.48 -5.31 -14.28
CA GLY A 228 -2.31 -6.20 -14.20
C GLY A 228 -1.15 -5.65 -13.39
N VAL A 229 -1.20 -4.38 -12.96
CA VAL A 229 -0.29 -3.80 -11.98
C VAL A 229 -0.87 -4.05 -10.59
N GLU A 230 -0.09 -4.71 -9.74
CA GLU A 230 -0.37 -4.92 -8.33
C GLU A 230 0.88 -4.48 -7.58
N GLU A 231 0.77 -3.39 -6.81
CA GLU A 231 1.92 -2.72 -6.16
C GLU A 231 1.67 -2.49 -4.67
N THR A 232 0.60 -3.03 -4.11
CA THR A 232 0.29 -2.84 -2.70
C THR A 232 1.32 -3.51 -1.79
N SER A 233 1.59 -2.87 -0.65
CA SER A 233 2.34 -3.47 0.47
C SER A 233 1.35 -4.09 1.46
N VAL A 234 1.29 -5.42 1.49
CA VAL A 234 0.28 -6.15 2.27
C VAL A 234 0.83 -6.48 3.65
N GLN A 235 0.11 -6.09 4.69
CA GLN A 235 0.57 -6.16 6.08
C GLN A 235 0.11 -7.45 6.78
N ASP A 236 -1.14 -7.87 6.56
CA ASP A 236 -1.72 -9.06 7.18
C ASP A 236 -2.86 -9.66 6.36
N LEU A 237 -3.12 -10.95 6.54
CA LEU A 237 -4.12 -11.74 5.80
C LEU A 237 -4.81 -12.76 6.73
N ILE A 238 -6.14 -12.81 6.65
CA ILE A 238 -6.95 -13.89 7.25
C ILE A 238 -7.88 -14.50 6.20
N SER A 239 -8.06 -15.82 6.28
CA SER A 239 -9.05 -16.56 5.48
C SER A 239 -10.01 -17.26 6.45
N PRO A 240 -11.17 -16.64 6.75
CA PRO A 240 -12.14 -17.23 7.66
C PRO A 240 -12.75 -18.54 7.09
N PRO A 241 -13.25 -19.47 7.95
CA PRO A 241 -13.86 -20.71 7.51
C PRO A 241 -15.26 -20.55 6.88
N VAL A 242 -15.86 -19.36 6.94
CA VAL A 242 -17.14 -19.00 6.31
C VAL A 242 -17.09 -17.56 5.80
N GLY A 243 -17.99 -17.18 4.88
CA GLY A 243 -18.05 -15.81 4.33
C GLY A 243 -16.99 -15.54 3.26
N ALA A 244 -16.39 -14.35 3.26
CA ALA A 244 -15.36 -13.95 2.30
C ALA A 244 -14.16 -14.93 2.30
N HIS A 245 -13.54 -15.16 1.14
CA HIS A 245 -12.36 -16.03 1.04
C HIS A 245 -11.11 -15.44 1.67
N LEU A 246 -11.00 -14.12 1.66
CA LEU A 246 -9.85 -13.41 2.19
C LEU A 246 -10.27 -12.04 2.72
N ILE A 247 -9.68 -11.64 3.84
CA ILE A 247 -9.72 -10.26 4.34
C ILE A 247 -8.26 -9.80 4.46
N SER A 248 -7.93 -8.66 3.86
CA SER A 248 -6.56 -8.17 3.75
C SER A 248 -6.37 -6.85 4.47
N ALA A 249 -5.24 -6.73 5.17
CA ALA A 249 -4.71 -5.48 5.70
C ALA A 249 -3.63 -4.95 4.76
N VAL A 250 -3.80 -3.71 4.28
CA VAL A 250 -3.00 -3.14 3.19
C VAL A 250 -2.54 -1.73 3.56
N ALA A 251 -1.29 -1.40 3.24
CA ALA A 251 -0.79 -0.04 3.38
C ALA A 251 -1.41 0.89 2.33
N ASP A 252 -1.58 2.16 2.70
CA ASP A 252 -2.18 3.26 1.91
C ASP A 252 -3.66 3.11 1.52
N LEU A 253 -4.14 1.86 1.36
CA LEU A 253 -5.50 1.52 0.96
C LEU A 253 -6.33 0.93 2.09
N GLY A 254 -5.81 0.92 3.32
CA GLY A 254 -6.47 0.33 4.50
C GLY A 254 -6.58 -1.19 4.41
N GLY A 255 -7.40 -1.73 3.51
CA GLY A 255 -7.69 -3.15 3.43
C GLY A 255 -8.97 -3.44 2.66
N PHE A 256 -9.23 -4.72 2.40
CA PHE A 256 -10.36 -5.17 1.58
C PHE A 256 -10.94 -6.48 2.12
N THR A 257 -12.24 -6.66 1.88
CA THR A 257 -12.94 -7.93 2.08
C THR A 257 -13.19 -8.54 0.70
N HIS A 258 -12.56 -9.68 0.43
CA HIS A 258 -12.54 -10.34 -0.88
C HIS A 258 -13.50 -11.52 -0.89
N ASN A 259 -14.75 -11.27 -1.30
CA ASN A 259 -15.72 -12.34 -1.55
C ASN A 259 -15.30 -13.22 -2.73
N ASN A 260 -14.74 -12.58 -3.76
CA ASN A 260 -14.10 -13.23 -4.90
C ASN A 260 -12.78 -12.50 -5.20
N VAL A 261 -11.67 -13.21 -5.09
CA VAL A 261 -10.31 -12.67 -5.30
C VAL A 261 -10.02 -12.25 -6.74
N SER A 262 -10.92 -12.54 -7.69
CA SER A 262 -10.82 -12.16 -9.10
C SER A 262 -11.65 -10.92 -9.48
N THR A 263 -12.36 -10.31 -8.53
CA THR A 263 -13.23 -9.15 -8.79
C THR A 263 -12.84 -7.96 -7.93
N PRO A 264 -12.86 -6.72 -8.47
CA PRO A 264 -12.58 -5.53 -7.68
C PRO A 264 -13.54 -5.38 -6.49
N SER A 265 -13.00 -4.98 -5.35
CA SER A 265 -13.76 -4.69 -4.13
C SER A 265 -13.60 -3.21 -3.75
N VAL A 266 -14.33 -2.76 -2.73
CA VAL A 266 -14.14 -1.46 -2.10
C VAL A 266 -13.30 -1.62 -0.83
N MET A 267 -12.53 -0.58 -0.49
CA MET A 267 -11.72 -0.61 0.72
C MET A 267 -12.59 -0.63 1.99
N HIS A 268 -12.00 -1.04 3.11
CA HIS A 268 -12.64 -0.93 4.42
C HIS A 268 -12.95 0.53 4.75
N THR A 269 -14.19 0.80 5.13
CA THR A 269 -14.66 2.12 5.58
C THR A 269 -15.23 2.05 6.99
N ASN A 270 -15.65 3.19 7.54
CA ASN A 270 -16.23 3.32 8.88
C ASN A 270 -15.46 2.57 10.00
N PRO A 271 -14.21 2.96 10.28
CA PRO A 271 -13.45 4.09 9.72
C PRO A 271 -12.55 3.68 8.54
N VAL A 272 -12.19 4.65 7.70
CA VAL A 272 -11.08 4.49 6.73
C VAL A 272 -9.76 4.55 7.50
N PHE A 273 -8.89 3.57 7.29
CA PHE A 273 -7.49 3.62 7.72
C PHE A 273 -6.62 3.96 6.53
N THR A 274 -5.55 4.72 6.73
CA THR A 274 -4.47 4.80 5.74
C THR A 274 -3.84 3.42 5.59
N THR A 275 -3.45 2.80 6.72
CA THR A 275 -2.86 1.47 6.73
C THR A 275 -3.51 0.62 7.81
N THR A 276 -4.07 -0.53 7.44
CA THR A 276 -4.34 -1.59 8.42
C THR A 276 -3.05 -2.39 8.60
N THR A 277 -2.68 -2.67 9.83
CA THR A 277 -1.43 -3.36 10.19
C THR A 277 -1.64 -4.79 10.66
N SER A 278 -2.80 -5.08 11.24
CA SER A 278 -3.15 -6.42 11.71
C SER A 278 -4.66 -6.57 11.77
N LEU A 279 -5.14 -7.79 11.53
CA LEU A 279 -6.53 -8.17 11.63
C LEU A 279 -6.66 -9.59 12.18
N ASP A 280 -7.77 -9.89 12.83
CA ASP A 280 -8.07 -11.23 13.33
C ASP A 280 -9.58 -11.48 13.34
N PHE A 281 -9.97 -12.75 13.38
CA PHE A 281 -11.37 -13.17 13.54
C PHE A 281 -11.51 -14.18 14.68
N ALA A 282 -12.70 -14.26 15.26
CA ALA A 282 -13.01 -15.27 16.26
C ALA A 282 -13.27 -16.63 15.57
N GLU A 283 -12.45 -17.65 15.84
CA GLU A 283 -12.52 -18.95 15.15
C GLU A 283 -13.90 -19.63 15.25
N ASN A 284 -14.54 -19.57 16.42
CA ASN A 284 -15.87 -20.12 16.69
C ASN A 284 -17.01 -19.13 16.39
N LEU A 285 -16.70 -17.88 16.05
CA LEU A 285 -17.66 -16.87 15.58
C LEU A 285 -17.05 -16.07 14.42
N PRO A 286 -16.84 -16.65 13.22
CA PRO A 286 -16.02 -16.03 12.18
C PRO A 286 -16.61 -14.75 11.56
N THR A 287 -17.87 -14.42 11.86
CA THR A 287 -18.47 -13.14 11.50
C THR A 287 -17.95 -12.00 12.37
N PHE A 288 -17.41 -12.29 13.56
CA PHE A 288 -16.71 -11.31 14.39
C PHE A 288 -15.28 -11.13 13.91
N VAL A 289 -14.97 -9.95 13.37
CA VAL A 289 -13.64 -9.59 12.85
C VAL A 289 -13.20 -8.27 13.48
N VAL A 290 -11.91 -8.16 13.77
CA VAL A 290 -11.29 -6.94 14.29
C VAL A 290 -10.10 -6.56 13.42
N ARG A 291 -9.87 -5.25 13.25
CA ARG A 291 -8.70 -4.70 12.55
C ARG A 291 -8.11 -3.50 13.29
N VAL A 292 -6.80 -3.35 13.22
CA VAL A 292 -6.06 -2.20 13.81
C VAL A 292 -5.13 -1.55 12.79
N GLY A 293 -4.95 -0.25 12.90
CA GLY A 293 -4.24 0.53 11.89
C GLY A 293 -3.88 1.95 12.31
N SER A 294 -3.62 2.79 11.30
CA SER A 294 -3.25 4.20 11.43
C SER A 294 -4.01 5.07 10.41
N GLY A 295 -3.89 6.40 10.54
CA GLY A 295 -4.54 7.38 9.66
C GLY A 295 -5.78 8.06 10.24
N GLY A 296 -6.02 7.96 11.55
CA GLY A 296 -7.18 8.53 12.23
C GLY A 296 -7.64 7.60 13.36
N ALA A 297 -8.88 7.12 13.27
CA ALA A 297 -9.30 5.98 14.07
C ALA A 297 -8.35 4.79 13.82
N ASN A 298 -8.18 3.95 14.84
CA ASN A 298 -7.04 3.05 14.98
C ASN A 298 -7.42 1.59 15.24
N ILE A 299 -8.70 1.33 15.53
CA ILE A 299 -9.28 0.00 15.69
C ILE A 299 -10.76 0.01 15.26
N ALA A 300 -11.19 -1.09 14.63
CA ALA A 300 -12.57 -1.28 14.21
C ALA A 300 -12.99 -2.75 14.29
N PHE A 301 -14.29 -2.96 14.51
CA PHE A 301 -14.92 -4.27 14.64
C PHE A 301 -15.97 -4.47 13.57
N SER A 302 -16.16 -5.71 13.16
CA SER A 302 -17.23 -6.15 12.26
C SER A 302 -17.93 -7.34 12.91
N SER A 303 -19.25 -7.42 12.75
CA SER A 303 -20.09 -8.53 13.17
C SER A 303 -20.67 -9.33 12.01
N ASP A 304 -20.31 -8.97 10.77
CA ASP A 304 -20.83 -9.53 9.51
C ASP A 304 -19.72 -10.06 8.59
N GLY A 305 -18.57 -10.44 9.15
CA GLY A 305 -17.47 -11.05 8.41
C GLY A 305 -16.65 -10.05 7.59
N GLY A 306 -16.57 -8.80 8.03
CA GLY A 306 -15.83 -7.72 7.38
C GLY A 306 -16.59 -7.01 6.26
N ALA A 307 -17.90 -7.22 6.13
CA ALA A 307 -18.72 -6.53 5.13
C ALA A 307 -19.02 -5.09 5.55
N SER A 308 -19.25 -4.84 6.85
CA SER A 308 -19.34 -3.52 7.46
C SER A 308 -18.51 -3.43 8.74
N TRP A 309 -18.15 -2.22 9.13
CA TRP A 309 -17.28 -1.95 10.28
C TRP A 309 -17.86 -0.86 11.16
N SER A 310 -17.49 -0.90 12.45
CA SER A 310 -17.73 0.14 13.44
C SER A 310 -16.42 0.44 14.19
N PRO A 311 -16.03 1.72 14.36
CA PRO A 311 -14.87 2.06 15.18
C PRO A 311 -15.10 1.70 16.65
N ALA A 312 -14.01 1.43 17.39
CA ALA A 312 -14.10 1.40 18.85
C ALA A 312 -14.56 2.76 19.38
N SER A 313 -15.40 2.76 20.43
CA SER A 313 -15.91 4.00 21.02
C SER A 313 -14.85 4.73 21.84
N ASN A 314 -13.99 4.02 22.57
CA ASN A 314 -12.93 4.60 23.40
C ASN A 314 -11.62 3.81 23.28
N PRO A 315 -10.91 3.86 22.14
CA PRO A 315 -9.60 3.24 22.04
C PRO A 315 -8.58 3.89 23.01
N PRO A 316 -7.56 3.16 23.50
CA PRO A 316 -6.51 3.75 24.33
C PRO A 316 -5.85 4.94 23.64
N SER A 317 -5.62 6.01 24.40
CA SER A 317 -5.14 7.28 23.85
C SER A 317 -3.78 7.12 23.15
N GLY A 318 -3.67 7.65 21.94
CA GLY A 318 -2.46 7.61 21.11
C GLY A 318 -2.08 6.23 20.57
N ALA A 319 -2.85 5.18 20.87
CA ALA A 319 -2.59 3.84 20.36
C ALA A 319 -2.76 3.82 18.85
N ALA A 320 -1.89 3.12 18.13
CA ALA A 320 -2.00 2.94 16.69
C ALA A 320 -1.20 1.71 16.28
N SER A 321 -1.60 1.13 15.15
CA SER A 321 -0.87 0.02 14.53
C SER A 321 -0.68 -1.18 15.48
N GLY A 322 0.36 -1.98 15.25
CA GLY A 322 0.70 -3.14 16.07
C GLY A 322 -0.10 -4.39 15.70
N THR A 323 -0.35 -5.26 16.66
CA THR A 323 -1.06 -6.54 16.42
C THR A 323 -2.31 -6.66 17.27
N VAL A 324 -3.37 -7.22 16.70
CA VAL A 324 -4.62 -7.51 17.40
C VAL A 324 -4.91 -9.01 17.38
N ALA A 325 -5.59 -9.51 18.41
CA ALA A 325 -6.03 -10.90 18.49
C ALA A 325 -7.46 -10.98 19.05
N ALA A 326 -8.32 -11.74 18.39
CA ALA A 326 -9.67 -12.01 18.86
C ALA A 326 -9.71 -13.37 19.58
N ALA A 327 -10.32 -13.43 20.76
CA ALA A 327 -10.61 -14.70 21.42
C ALA A 327 -11.39 -15.63 20.48
N ALA A 328 -11.20 -16.95 20.62
CA ALA A 328 -11.84 -17.94 19.76
C ALA A 328 -13.37 -17.77 19.66
N ASP A 329 -14.05 -17.27 20.69
CA ASP A 329 -15.51 -17.04 20.72
C ASP A 329 -15.93 -15.56 20.52
N GLY A 330 -14.96 -14.65 20.31
CA GLY A 330 -15.20 -13.22 20.18
C GLY A 330 -15.47 -12.47 21.49
N SER A 331 -15.36 -13.14 22.65
CA SER A 331 -15.64 -12.54 23.96
C SER A 331 -14.59 -11.53 24.45
N CYS A 332 -13.38 -11.57 23.89
CA CYS A 332 -12.28 -10.69 24.25
C CYS A 332 -11.47 -10.32 23.01
N VAL A 333 -11.00 -9.09 22.96
CA VAL A 333 -10.01 -8.61 21.99
C VAL A 333 -8.79 -8.10 22.73
N LEU A 334 -7.63 -8.63 22.38
CA LEU A 334 -6.33 -8.21 22.87
C LEU A 334 -5.65 -7.35 21.81
N TRP A 335 -5.13 -6.19 22.18
CA TRP A 335 -4.39 -5.30 21.30
C TRP A 335 -3.03 -4.96 21.90
N SER A 336 -2.00 -5.09 21.07
CA SER A 336 -0.63 -4.63 21.34
C SER A 336 -0.28 -3.52 20.34
N PRO A 337 -0.56 -2.24 20.65
CA PRO A 337 -0.18 -1.11 19.81
C PRO A 337 1.34 -0.89 19.83
N THR A 338 1.89 -0.29 18.78
CA THR A 338 3.33 -0.01 18.70
C THR A 338 3.78 0.90 19.84
N GLY A 339 4.75 0.43 20.64
CA GLY A 339 5.33 1.20 21.74
C GLY A 339 4.42 1.42 22.96
N GLN A 340 3.27 0.75 23.05
CA GLN A 340 2.32 0.88 24.15
C GLN A 340 2.05 -0.44 24.87
N ALA A 341 1.45 -0.34 26.06
CA ALA A 341 1.05 -1.49 26.84
C ALA A 341 0.06 -2.37 26.06
N VAL A 342 0.27 -3.68 26.10
CA VAL A 342 -0.72 -4.65 25.66
C VAL A 342 -1.96 -4.49 26.54
N SER A 343 -3.14 -4.40 25.93
CA SER A 343 -4.41 -4.19 26.64
C SER A 343 -5.50 -5.07 26.04
N PHE A 344 -6.49 -5.43 26.85
CA PHE A 344 -7.63 -6.23 26.42
C PHE A 344 -8.95 -5.48 26.62
N SER A 345 -9.96 -5.87 25.85
CA SER A 345 -11.33 -5.40 25.93
C SER A 345 -12.30 -6.58 25.84
N THR A 346 -13.33 -6.58 26.68
CA THR A 346 -14.40 -7.59 26.69
C THR A 346 -15.76 -7.01 26.28
N ASP A 347 -15.78 -5.78 25.75
CA ASP A 347 -16.99 -5.02 25.41
C ASP A 347 -16.88 -4.34 24.03
N SER A 348 -16.19 -5.03 23.11
CA SER A 348 -15.96 -4.59 21.73
C SER A 348 -15.31 -3.20 21.64
N GLY A 349 -14.27 -2.98 22.45
CA GLY A 349 -13.44 -1.78 22.43
C GLY A 349 -14.05 -0.57 23.12
N SER A 350 -15.08 -0.75 23.94
CA SER A 350 -15.67 0.35 24.72
C SER A 350 -14.85 0.70 25.96
N THR A 351 -14.20 -0.29 26.56
CA THR A 351 -13.22 -0.14 27.63
C THR A 351 -12.00 -1.03 27.37
N TRP A 352 -10.85 -0.59 27.89
CA TRP A 352 -9.57 -1.27 27.74
C TRP A 352 -8.85 -1.34 29.08
N THR A 353 -8.32 -2.52 29.39
CA THR A 353 -7.52 -2.77 30.59
C THR A 353 -6.14 -3.28 30.20
N ALA A 354 -5.08 -2.72 30.77
CA ALA A 354 -3.72 -3.15 30.49
C ALA A 354 -3.47 -4.58 30.99
N SER A 355 -2.87 -5.42 30.15
CA SER A 355 -2.43 -6.77 30.48
C SER A 355 -1.18 -6.73 31.36
N LEU A 356 -1.13 -7.60 32.37
CA LEU A 356 0.03 -7.71 33.27
C LEU A 356 1.01 -8.78 32.75
N GLY A 357 2.31 -8.64 33.06
CA GLY A 357 3.31 -9.69 32.83
C GLY A 357 3.80 -9.87 31.38
N ILE A 358 3.40 -8.99 30.46
CA ILE A 358 3.87 -8.95 29.06
C ILE A 358 4.45 -7.57 28.73
N PRO A 359 5.62 -7.48 28.04
CA PRO A 359 6.18 -6.19 27.64
C PRO A 359 5.31 -5.44 26.61
N ALA A 360 5.45 -4.11 26.60
CA ALA A 360 4.80 -3.24 25.63
C ALA A 360 5.21 -3.57 24.18
N GLY A 361 4.26 -3.47 23.24
CA GLY A 361 4.49 -3.66 21.81
C GLY A 361 4.86 -5.08 21.37
N VAL A 362 4.78 -6.08 22.26
CA VAL A 362 5.02 -7.48 21.91
C VAL A 362 3.90 -7.99 20.99
N PRO A 363 4.20 -8.61 19.83
CA PRO A 363 3.18 -9.20 18.97
C PRO A 363 2.34 -10.25 19.72
N VAL A 364 1.02 -10.16 19.58
CA VAL A 364 0.06 -11.04 20.26
C VAL A 364 -0.76 -11.89 19.29
N ARG A 365 -1.17 -13.08 19.73
CA ARG A 365 -2.07 -13.99 19.01
C ARG A 365 -3.00 -14.70 20.00
N SER A 366 -4.18 -15.08 19.54
CA SER A 366 -5.12 -15.92 20.31
C SER A 366 -4.99 -17.40 19.95
N ASP A 367 -5.30 -18.24 20.92
CA ASP A 367 -5.63 -19.63 20.68
C ASP A 367 -6.91 -19.74 19.85
N ARG A 368 -6.97 -20.73 18.96
CA ARG A 368 -8.09 -20.91 18.02
C ARG A 368 -9.19 -21.81 18.58
N VAL A 369 -9.03 -22.36 19.78
CA VAL A 369 -10.00 -23.23 20.44
C VAL A 369 -10.44 -22.65 21.78
N ASN A 370 -9.48 -22.31 22.65
CA ASN A 370 -9.77 -21.85 24.01
C ASN A 370 -9.84 -20.31 24.06
N PRO A 371 -11.02 -19.70 24.29
CA PRO A 371 -11.19 -18.25 24.25
C PRO A 371 -10.45 -17.50 25.37
N LYS A 372 -9.94 -18.20 26.38
CA LYS A 372 -9.16 -17.61 27.47
C LYS A 372 -7.66 -17.64 27.22
N LYS A 373 -7.18 -18.29 26.15
CA LYS A 373 -5.76 -18.42 25.87
C LYS A 373 -5.29 -17.40 24.85
N PHE A 374 -4.28 -16.63 25.26
CA PHE A 374 -3.56 -15.69 24.41
C PHE A 374 -2.05 -15.90 24.58
N TYR A 375 -1.32 -15.49 23.55
CA TYR A 375 0.09 -15.75 23.42
C TYR A 375 0.82 -14.49 22.96
N GLY A 376 2.08 -14.35 23.36
CA GLY A 376 2.99 -13.32 22.85
C GLY A 376 4.41 -13.84 22.73
N PHE A 377 5.24 -13.21 21.90
CA PHE A 377 6.64 -13.58 21.78
C PHE A 377 7.53 -12.37 21.52
N ALA A 378 8.62 -12.25 22.28
CA ALA A 378 9.67 -11.26 22.02
C ALA A 378 11.00 -11.68 22.62
N ASN A 379 12.11 -11.39 21.91
CA ASN A 379 13.48 -11.57 22.38
C ASN A 379 13.81 -12.97 22.94
N GLY A 380 13.17 -14.02 22.41
CA GLY A 380 13.34 -15.41 22.87
C GLY A 380 12.44 -15.83 24.04
N THR A 381 11.57 -14.94 24.54
CA THR A 381 10.58 -15.26 25.57
C THR A 381 9.21 -15.44 24.95
N PHE A 382 8.58 -16.59 25.21
CA PHE A 382 7.17 -16.82 24.90
C PHE A 382 6.32 -16.50 26.13
N TYR A 383 5.19 -15.81 25.94
CA TYR A 383 4.28 -15.37 26.99
C TYR A 383 2.93 -16.05 26.80
N VAL A 384 2.34 -16.56 27.87
CA VAL A 384 1.05 -17.26 27.84
C VAL A 384 0.10 -16.63 28.84
N SER A 385 -1.10 -16.28 28.38
CA SER A 385 -2.25 -15.97 29.22
C SER A 385 -3.25 -17.13 29.14
N THR A 386 -3.88 -17.45 30.27
CA THR A 386 -4.96 -18.44 30.38
C THR A 386 -6.23 -17.87 31.00
N ASP A 387 -6.28 -16.54 31.15
CA ASP A 387 -7.33 -15.79 31.85
C ASP A 387 -7.97 -14.72 30.95
N GLY A 388 -7.85 -14.88 29.63
CA GLY A 388 -8.46 -13.96 28.65
C GLY A 388 -7.66 -12.69 28.39
N GLY A 389 -6.34 -12.73 28.59
CA GLY A 389 -5.45 -11.60 28.37
C GLY A 389 -5.27 -10.68 29.58
N VAL A 390 -5.81 -11.04 30.75
CA VAL A 390 -5.68 -10.25 31.98
C VAL A 390 -4.22 -10.27 32.46
N SER A 391 -3.60 -11.45 32.50
CA SER A 391 -2.21 -11.61 32.89
C SER A 391 -1.49 -12.64 32.02
N PHE A 392 -0.19 -12.42 31.84
CA PHE A 392 0.71 -13.28 31.10
C PHE A 392 1.83 -13.81 32.00
N VAL A 393 2.21 -15.05 31.76
CA VAL A 393 3.35 -15.71 32.38
C VAL A 393 4.38 -16.01 31.31
N ALA A 394 5.65 -15.70 31.57
CA ALA A 394 6.75 -16.10 30.71
C ALA A 394 6.94 -17.62 30.78
N SER A 395 6.93 -18.27 29.61
CA SER A 395 7.25 -19.68 29.46
C SER A 395 8.73 -19.93 29.79
N SER A 396 9.01 -21.13 30.30
CA SER A 396 10.37 -21.64 30.51
C SER A 396 10.99 -22.26 29.25
N ALA A 397 10.29 -22.24 28.11
CA ALA A 397 10.79 -22.74 26.84
C ALA A 397 12.09 -22.04 26.42
N SER A 398 13.06 -22.81 25.95
CA SER A 398 14.31 -22.29 25.37
C SER A 398 14.11 -22.01 23.88
N LEU A 399 13.88 -20.74 23.53
CA LEU A 399 13.69 -20.28 22.16
C LEU A 399 14.86 -19.39 21.70
N PRO A 400 15.07 -19.24 20.38
CA PRO A 400 16.10 -18.35 19.86
C PRO A 400 15.80 -16.89 20.23
N SER A 401 16.84 -16.16 20.66
CA SER A 401 16.73 -14.74 20.99
C SER A 401 16.73 -13.89 19.71
N VAL A 402 15.60 -13.90 19.02
CA VAL A 402 15.28 -13.01 17.89
C VAL A 402 14.34 -11.91 18.37
N GLY A 403 14.44 -10.71 17.79
CA GLY A 403 13.65 -9.55 18.24
C GLY A 403 12.14 -9.83 18.22
N SER A 404 11.64 -10.24 17.06
CA SER A 404 10.25 -10.64 16.80
C SER A 404 10.25 -11.92 15.97
N ALA A 405 9.19 -12.73 16.10
CA ALA A 405 8.93 -13.90 15.27
C ALA A 405 7.44 -13.93 14.90
N TYR A 406 7.15 -14.45 13.70
CA TYR A 406 5.76 -14.69 13.30
C TYR A 406 5.33 -16.06 13.82
N PHE A 407 4.22 -16.10 14.55
CA PHE A 407 3.66 -17.35 15.05
C PHE A 407 2.14 -17.36 14.93
N LYS A 408 1.56 -18.55 14.86
CA LYS A 408 0.11 -18.77 14.79
C LYS A 408 -0.26 -20.04 15.57
N ALA A 409 -1.43 -20.02 16.21
CA ALA A 409 -2.05 -21.19 16.83
C ALA A 409 -2.92 -21.92 15.80
N LEU A 410 -2.92 -23.25 15.85
CA LEU A 410 -3.59 -24.11 14.87
C LEU A 410 -5.11 -24.11 15.07
N PRO A 411 -5.93 -23.87 14.04
CA PRO A 411 -7.38 -24.07 14.11
C PRO A 411 -7.74 -25.51 14.49
N GLY A 412 -8.66 -25.66 15.44
CA GLY A 412 -9.16 -26.97 15.88
C GLY A 412 -8.27 -27.75 16.85
N GLN A 413 -7.10 -27.23 17.25
CA GLN A 413 -6.23 -27.89 18.23
C GLN A 413 -5.67 -26.88 19.25
N GLU A 414 -6.23 -26.89 20.46
CA GLU A 414 -5.80 -26.01 21.55
C GLU A 414 -4.30 -26.18 21.85
N GLY A 415 -3.58 -25.06 21.95
CA GLY A 415 -2.17 -25.06 22.35
C GLY A 415 -1.19 -25.60 21.32
N ASP A 416 -1.62 -25.94 20.10
CA ASP A 416 -0.74 -26.27 18.99
C ASP A 416 -0.29 -24.98 18.29
N ILE A 417 1.00 -24.67 18.37
CA ILE A 417 1.57 -23.37 18.00
C ILE A 417 2.79 -23.58 17.12
N TRP A 418 2.80 -22.89 15.97
CA TRP A 418 3.96 -22.82 15.09
C TRP A 418 4.57 -21.43 15.12
N LEU A 419 5.90 -21.37 15.21
CA LEU A 419 6.69 -20.15 15.34
C LEU A 419 7.82 -20.12 14.30
N ALA A 420 7.79 -19.15 13.39
CA ALA A 420 8.78 -18.88 12.36
C ALA A 420 9.78 -17.83 12.88
N ALA A 421 10.99 -18.29 13.23
CA ALA A 421 12.01 -17.50 13.93
C ALA A 421 13.08 -16.92 12.98
N SER A 422 12.68 -16.49 11.78
CA SER A 422 13.58 -15.94 10.76
C SER A 422 14.74 -16.90 10.47
N ALA A 423 15.99 -16.44 10.62
CA ALA A 423 17.20 -17.24 10.43
C ALA A 423 17.35 -18.44 11.40
N SER A 424 16.55 -18.50 12.48
CA SER A 424 16.58 -19.60 13.46
C SER A 424 15.60 -20.73 13.14
N GLY A 425 14.99 -20.74 11.95
CA GLY A 425 14.14 -21.83 11.47
C GLY A 425 12.71 -21.78 12.00
N LEU A 426 12.01 -22.90 11.82
CA LEU A 426 10.63 -23.11 12.24
C LEU A 426 10.57 -23.96 13.50
N TRP A 427 9.66 -23.61 14.42
CA TRP A 427 9.51 -24.24 15.73
C TRP A 427 8.04 -24.62 15.97
N HIS A 428 7.82 -25.73 16.67
CA HIS A 428 6.49 -26.25 16.96
C HIS A 428 6.34 -26.57 18.45
N SER A 429 5.22 -26.16 19.04
CA SER A 429 4.77 -26.52 20.38
C SER A 429 3.40 -27.20 20.28
N GLY A 430 3.22 -28.29 21.04
CA GLY A 430 1.92 -28.97 21.20
C GLY A 430 1.36 -28.83 22.61
N ASP A 431 1.92 -27.93 23.43
CA ASP A 431 1.66 -27.84 24.87
C ASP A 431 1.41 -26.40 25.35
N SER A 432 0.81 -25.57 24.48
CA SER A 432 0.53 -24.14 24.72
C SER A 432 1.80 -23.32 24.99
N GLY A 433 2.91 -23.66 24.34
CA GLY A 433 4.16 -22.91 24.40
C GLY A 433 5.01 -23.21 25.63
N GLN A 434 4.75 -24.28 26.38
CA GLN A 434 5.59 -24.71 27.49
C GLN A 434 6.93 -25.29 27.00
N SER A 435 6.91 -25.96 25.85
CA SER A 435 8.12 -26.41 25.16
C SER A 435 7.97 -26.25 23.65
N PHE A 436 9.11 -26.06 22.97
CA PHE A 436 9.16 -25.99 21.50
C PHE A 436 10.23 -26.93 20.96
N LYS A 437 9.94 -27.51 19.80
CA LYS A 437 10.88 -28.34 19.03
C LYS A 437 11.17 -27.65 17.70
N GLN A 438 12.44 -27.57 17.34
CA GLN A 438 12.84 -27.07 16.03
C GLN A 438 12.52 -28.11 14.95
N VAL A 439 12.01 -27.63 13.82
CA VAL A 439 11.69 -28.43 12.63
C VAL A 439 12.96 -28.58 11.81
N ALA A 440 13.62 -29.73 11.92
CA ALA A 440 14.96 -29.94 11.36
C ALA A 440 15.09 -29.69 9.85
N ALA A 441 14.00 -29.88 9.08
CA ALA A 441 14.00 -29.67 7.63
C ALA A 441 14.04 -28.18 7.21
N VAL A 442 13.71 -27.26 8.12
CA VAL A 442 13.48 -25.85 7.82
C VAL A 442 14.58 -24.99 8.43
N ALA A 443 15.54 -24.57 7.61
CA ALA A 443 16.72 -23.83 8.05
C ALA A 443 16.39 -22.39 8.47
N SER A 444 15.51 -21.73 7.73
CA SER A 444 14.94 -20.42 8.08
C SER A 444 13.47 -20.37 7.69
N ALA A 445 12.67 -19.62 8.43
CA ALA A 445 11.26 -19.41 8.15
C ALA A 445 10.86 -17.99 8.55
N ASP A 446 10.25 -17.26 7.63
CA ASP A 446 9.81 -15.89 7.87
C ASP A 446 8.37 -15.85 8.40
N ASN A 447 7.53 -16.80 8.00
CA ASN A 447 6.13 -16.84 8.41
C ASN A 447 5.55 -18.26 8.34
N ILE A 448 4.38 -18.48 8.94
CA ILE A 448 3.67 -19.76 8.94
C ILE A 448 2.15 -19.55 8.93
N GLY A 449 1.45 -20.37 8.17
CA GLY A 449 0.00 -20.32 8.02
C GLY A 449 -0.59 -21.71 7.80
N PHE A 450 -1.91 -21.80 7.90
CA PHE A 450 -2.65 -23.06 7.88
C PHE A 450 -3.79 -23.00 6.86
N GLY A 451 -4.12 -24.12 6.25
CA GLY A 451 -5.26 -24.25 5.35
C GLY A 451 -5.94 -25.61 5.48
N MET A 452 -6.90 -25.85 4.59
CA MET A 452 -7.66 -27.11 4.55
C MET A 452 -6.69 -28.31 4.54
N PRO A 453 -6.94 -29.34 5.38
CA PRO A 453 -6.15 -30.58 5.35
C PRO A 453 -6.13 -31.23 3.97
N ALA A 454 -5.02 -31.90 3.64
CA ALA A 454 -4.97 -32.74 2.45
C ALA A 454 -6.01 -33.87 2.51
N PRO A 455 -6.46 -34.42 1.36
CA PRO A 455 -7.38 -35.53 1.33
C PRO A 455 -6.90 -36.69 2.21
N ARG A 456 -7.78 -37.15 3.13
CA ARG A 456 -7.51 -38.20 4.14
C ARG A 456 -6.55 -37.81 5.27
N GLN A 457 -6.10 -36.57 5.32
CA GLN A 457 -5.40 -36.01 6.48
C GLN A 457 -6.39 -35.28 7.40
N LYS A 458 -6.08 -35.24 8.69
CA LYS A 458 -6.83 -34.47 9.69
C LYS A 458 -6.10 -33.19 10.11
N TYR A 459 -4.78 -33.21 10.04
CA TYR A 459 -3.96 -32.05 10.38
C TYR A 459 -4.05 -31.02 9.24
N PRO A 460 -4.27 -29.72 9.55
CA PRO A 460 -4.25 -28.65 8.55
C PRO A 460 -2.97 -28.67 7.70
N ALA A 461 -3.09 -28.34 6.42
CA ALA A 461 -1.90 -28.14 5.58
C ALA A 461 -1.14 -26.90 6.10
N LEU A 462 0.18 -27.03 6.23
CA LEU A 462 1.06 -25.96 6.69
C LEU A 462 1.65 -25.22 5.50
N TYR A 463 1.73 -23.90 5.54
CA TYR A 463 2.32 -23.07 4.50
C TYR A 463 3.33 -22.08 5.07
N SER A 464 4.52 -22.00 4.48
CA SER A 464 5.60 -21.14 4.99
C SER A 464 6.42 -20.49 3.88
N SER A 465 6.77 -19.21 4.06
CA SER A 465 7.91 -18.59 3.38
C SER A 465 9.19 -19.00 4.11
N ALA A 466 9.99 -19.87 3.49
CA ALA A 466 11.05 -20.59 4.19
C ALA A 466 12.24 -20.94 3.29
N HIS A 467 13.33 -21.37 3.93
CA HIS A 467 14.43 -22.07 3.27
C HIS A 467 14.46 -23.52 3.73
N VAL A 468 14.19 -24.43 2.79
CA VAL A 468 14.20 -25.89 3.00
C VAL A 468 15.26 -26.47 2.09
N GLN A 469 16.15 -27.30 2.65
CA GLN A 469 17.24 -27.96 1.91
C GLN A 469 18.07 -26.98 1.02
N GLY A 470 18.32 -25.78 1.53
CA GLY A 470 19.13 -24.75 0.85
C GLY A 470 18.39 -23.92 -0.21
N VAL A 471 17.08 -24.10 -0.39
CA VAL A 471 16.30 -23.36 -1.40
C VAL A 471 15.26 -22.47 -0.73
N ALA A 472 15.31 -21.17 -1.02
CA ALA A 472 14.29 -20.19 -0.63
C ALA A 472 13.00 -20.38 -1.43
N GLY A 473 11.84 -20.26 -0.78
CA GLY A 473 10.56 -20.28 -1.48
C GLY A 473 9.35 -20.33 -0.57
N ILE A 474 8.20 -20.55 -1.20
CA ILE A 474 6.95 -20.86 -0.51
C ILE A 474 6.80 -22.38 -0.48
N TYR A 475 6.58 -22.93 0.70
CA TYR A 475 6.52 -24.36 0.94
C TYR A 475 5.17 -24.75 1.54
N ARG A 476 4.72 -25.97 1.22
CA ARG A 476 3.58 -26.65 1.85
C ARG A 476 4.04 -27.93 2.55
N SER A 477 3.44 -28.25 3.68
CA SER A 477 3.55 -29.56 4.35
C SER A 477 2.15 -30.12 4.60
N ASP A 478 1.92 -31.38 4.25
CA ASP A 478 0.64 -32.08 4.42
C ASP A 478 0.66 -33.15 5.53
N ASP A 479 1.77 -33.27 6.28
CA ASP A 479 2.05 -34.35 7.23
C ASP A 479 2.52 -33.86 8.61
N GLY A 480 2.11 -32.64 8.99
CA GLY A 480 2.48 -32.05 10.29
C GLY A 480 3.92 -31.56 10.37
N GLY A 481 4.50 -31.15 9.24
CA GLY A 481 5.82 -30.51 9.14
C GLY A 481 6.98 -31.48 8.98
N VAL A 482 6.69 -32.76 8.70
CA VAL A 482 7.71 -33.80 8.50
C VAL A 482 8.35 -33.65 7.12
N THR A 483 7.55 -33.45 6.07
CA THR A 483 8.04 -33.22 4.71
C THR A 483 7.49 -31.91 4.14
N TRP A 484 8.30 -31.24 3.32
CA TRP A 484 7.98 -29.93 2.75
C TRP A 484 8.16 -29.94 1.24
N ILE A 485 7.15 -29.45 0.53
CA ILE A 485 7.09 -29.36 -0.92
C ILE A 485 7.16 -27.90 -1.31
N ARG A 486 8.11 -27.52 -2.16
CA ARG A 486 8.17 -26.17 -2.73
C ARG A 486 6.99 -25.99 -3.68
N ILE A 487 6.15 -24.99 -3.45
CA ILE A 487 4.94 -24.71 -4.24
C ILE A 487 5.06 -23.49 -5.14
N ASN A 488 6.13 -22.71 -5.00
CA ASN A 488 6.54 -21.72 -5.99
C ASN A 488 7.69 -22.23 -6.86
N ASP A 489 8.12 -21.41 -7.83
CA ASP A 489 9.27 -21.71 -8.69
C ASP A 489 10.20 -20.49 -8.85
N ASN A 490 11.29 -20.66 -9.61
CA ASN A 490 12.31 -19.62 -9.77
C ASN A 490 11.82 -18.37 -10.53
N LYS A 491 10.72 -18.47 -11.27
CA LYS A 491 10.06 -17.33 -11.96
C LYS A 491 9.01 -16.65 -11.08
N HIS A 492 8.60 -17.29 -9.98
CA HIS A 492 7.53 -16.85 -9.09
C HIS A 492 8.05 -16.68 -7.65
N GLN A 493 8.95 -15.71 -7.44
CA GLN A 493 9.59 -15.47 -6.13
C GLN A 493 9.04 -14.26 -5.37
N TYR A 494 8.61 -13.21 -6.07
CA TYR A 494 7.89 -12.04 -5.51
C TYR A 494 8.63 -11.18 -4.47
N GLY A 495 9.92 -11.40 -4.22
CA GLY A 495 10.72 -10.55 -3.35
C GLY A 495 10.42 -10.78 -1.86
N ALA A 496 9.96 -9.75 -1.16
CA ALA A 496 9.70 -9.81 0.27
C ALA A 496 8.34 -10.47 0.57
N THR A 497 8.34 -11.75 0.95
CA THR A 497 7.15 -12.58 1.22
C THR A 497 6.95 -12.89 2.70
N THR A 498 7.33 -11.96 3.58
CA THR A 498 7.55 -12.24 5.01
C THR A 498 6.40 -11.82 5.93
N ALA A 499 5.53 -10.89 5.52
CA ALA A 499 4.61 -10.24 6.47
C ALA A 499 3.43 -11.11 6.93
N SER A 500 2.79 -11.87 6.03
CA SER A 500 1.74 -12.83 6.40
C SER A 500 1.58 -13.93 5.34
N ILE A 501 1.21 -15.13 5.80
CA ILE A 501 0.83 -16.26 4.95
C ILE A 501 -0.33 -17.01 5.61
N THR A 502 -1.31 -17.43 4.81
CA THR A 502 -2.44 -18.24 5.27
C THR A 502 -2.90 -19.16 4.15
N GLY A 503 -3.26 -20.39 4.49
CA GLY A 503 -4.04 -21.23 3.58
C GLY A 503 -5.51 -20.81 3.60
N ASP A 504 -6.28 -21.39 2.67
CA ASP A 504 -7.75 -21.32 2.73
C ASP A 504 -8.28 -22.54 3.50
N PRO A 505 -9.06 -22.38 4.59
CA PRO A 505 -9.62 -23.49 5.34
C PRO A 505 -10.69 -24.29 4.56
N ARG A 506 -11.15 -23.77 3.41
CA ARG A 506 -12.21 -24.37 2.58
C ARG A 506 -11.69 -24.91 1.25
N VAL A 507 -10.44 -24.60 0.85
CA VAL A 507 -9.87 -25.00 -0.43
C VAL A 507 -8.49 -25.60 -0.22
N TYR A 508 -8.40 -26.93 -0.33
CA TYR A 508 -7.13 -27.63 -0.20
C TYR A 508 -6.13 -27.19 -1.27
N GLY A 509 -4.90 -26.94 -0.83
CA GLY A 509 -3.81 -26.50 -1.69
C GLY A 509 -3.75 -25.00 -1.93
N ARG A 510 -4.81 -24.24 -1.60
CA ARG A 510 -4.82 -22.80 -1.75
C ARG A 510 -3.99 -22.13 -0.65
N VAL A 511 -3.12 -21.23 -1.07
CA VAL A 511 -2.36 -20.33 -0.19
C VAL A 511 -2.51 -18.89 -0.63
N TYR A 512 -2.59 -17.97 0.33
CA TYR A 512 -2.48 -16.53 0.15
C TYR A 512 -1.23 -16.06 0.91
N PHE A 513 -0.38 -15.26 0.28
CA PHE A 513 0.78 -14.68 0.96
C PHE A 513 1.02 -13.23 0.54
N THR A 514 1.58 -12.48 1.47
CA THR A 514 1.86 -11.06 1.29
C THR A 514 3.09 -10.84 0.45
N THR A 515 3.13 -9.67 -0.17
CA THR A 515 4.35 -9.11 -0.75
C THR A 515 4.49 -7.65 -0.32
N ASN A 516 5.69 -7.10 -0.47
CA ASN A 516 5.93 -5.67 -0.36
C ASN A 516 6.16 -5.07 -1.76
N GLY A 517 5.08 -4.62 -2.42
CA GLY A 517 5.14 -4.00 -3.75
C GLY A 517 4.69 -4.90 -4.92
N ARG A 518 4.10 -6.07 -4.65
CA ARG A 518 3.52 -6.96 -5.67
C ARG A 518 2.09 -7.42 -5.36
N GLY A 519 1.45 -6.81 -4.36
CA GLY A 519 0.11 -7.15 -3.88
C GLY A 519 0.00 -8.49 -3.18
N ILE A 520 -1.21 -9.04 -3.19
CA ILE A 520 -1.52 -10.35 -2.61
C ILE A 520 -1.33 -11.40 -3.70
N ILE A 521 -0.50 -12.41 -3.43
CA ILE A 521 -0.38 -13.56 -4.31
C ILE A 521 -1.19 -14.70 -3.72
N TYR A 522 -1.96 -15.37 -4.57
CA TYR A 522 -2.53 -16.67 -4.23
C TYR A 522 -2.04 -17.74 -5.20
N GLY A 523 -1.93 -18.98 -4.71
CA GLY A 523 -1.55 -20.14 -5.49
C GLY A 523 -2.49 -21.30 -5.20
N ASP A 524 -2.82 -22.06 -6.24
CA ASP A 524 -3.60 -23.30 -6.17
C ASP A 524 -2.77 -24.47 -6.70
N ILE A 525 -3.10 -25.69 -6.27
CA ILE A 525 -2.54 -26.89 -6.89
C ILE A 525 -3.06 -26.97 -8.32
N ASN A 526 -2.15 -26.99 -9.30
CA ASN A 526 -2.50 -27.30 -10.66
C ASN A 526 -2.78 -28.80 -10.78
N THR A 527 -4.03 -29.19 -10.54
CA THR A 527 -4.54 -30.45 -11.07
C THR A 527 -4.77 -30.19 -12.56
N GLY A 528 -3.77 -30.45 -13.40
CA GLY A 528 -3.96 -30.38 -14.85
C GLY A 528 -5.18 -31.21 -15.28
N PRO A 529 -5.71 -31.01 -16.51
CA PRO A 529 -6.72 -31.91 -17.06
C PRO A 529 -6.27 -33.38 -17.03
#